data_AF-A0A496Y6A3-F1
#
_entry.id   AF-A0A496Y6A3-F1
#
_cell.length_a   1.000
_cell.length_b   1.000
_cell.length_c   1.000
_cell.angle_alpha   90.00
_cell.angle_beta   90.00
_cell.angle_gamma   90.00
#
_symmetry.space_group_name_H-M   'P 1'
#
loop_
_entity.id
_entity.type
_entity.pdbx_description
1 polymer ?
#
loop_
_entity_poly.entity_id
_entity_poly.type
_entity_poly.pdbx_seq_one_letter_code
_entity_poly.pdbx_strand_id
1 'polypeptide(L)'
;MTIILKRQEGTMNPLSLIPTPDSIPAPAWIFLALDIFLFTIHILLINMALGSILIILFRGLGGGRGSQRVSANDGAARKIPSLFALGINFGVAPLLFMQVIYGHLFYSSSVLMAVYWILIIPFLIVAYYGAYIFANKSGTRPLLARGSLWAAAFIVLSIGLMFVNNMTLMLQPEKWTVYFENRGGIFLNFSDSTLIPRYLHFVTASVAVGGLFMAFLAKRQAGKGITGAGGNRDTGLKIYGYATVVQILIGMWFLITIPTDYLLYFMGRDPFSTIVFLMGLTGALGSAAAAFAIRLHTTGILFAITIAAMILTRHNLRTVYL
;
A
#
# COMPACT_ATOMS: atom_id res chain seq x y z
N MET A 1 -27.79 -33.28 36.48
CA MET A 1 -27.12 -31.97 36.50
C MET A 1 -25.59 -32.11 36.57
N THR A 2 -25.01 -33.06 35.83
CA THR A 2 -23.57 -33.40 35.93
C THR A 2 -22.95 -33.72 34.55
N ILE A 3 -23.73 -33.60 33.46
CA ILE A 3 -23.27 -33.93 32.09
C ILE A 3 -23.16 -32.67 31.21
N ILE A 4 -23.67 -31.52 31.67
CA ILE A 4 -23.60 -30.24 30.92
C ILE A 4 -22.36 -29.41 31.28
N LEU A 5 -21.64 -29.74 32.37
CA LEU A 5 -20.47 -28.98 32.82
C LEU A 5 -19.12 -29.49 32.27
N LYS A 6 -19.10 -30.53 31.42
CA LYS A 6 -17.85 -31.11 30.87
C LYS A 6 -17.54 -30.70 29.42
N ARG A 7 -18.16 -29.61 28.94
CA ARG A 7 -17.93 -29.07 27.58
C ARG A 7 -17.62 -27.58 27.58
N GLN A 8 -16.86 -27.12 28.57
CA GLN A 8 -16.23 -25.79 28.57
C GLN A 8 -14.71 -25.86 28.82
N GLU A 9 -14.13 -27.07 28.93
CA GLU A 9 -12.69 -27.27 28.98
C GLU A 9 -12.16 -27.51 27.56
N GLY A 10 -11.50 -26.53 26.95
CA GLY A 10 -10.66 -26.82 25.77
C GLY A 10 -10.40 -25.70 24.77
N THR A 11 -11.12 -24.57 24.80
CA THR A 11 -10.74 -23.42 23.95
C THR A 11 -9.66 -22.62 24.68
N MET A 12 -8.40 -22.76 24.26
CA MET A 12 -7.31 -21.88 24.71
C MET A 12 -7.76 -20.43 24.60
N ASN A 13 -7.62 -19.65 25.68
CA ASN A 13 -7.86 -18.21 25.63
C ASN A 13 -6.86 -17.61 24.62
N PRO A 14 -7.30 -17.05 23.48
CA PRO A 14 -6.35 -16.62 22.46
C PRO A 14 -5.42 -15.50 22.92
N LEU A 15 -5.85 -14.72 23.92
CA LEU A 15 -5.01 -13.69 24.54
C LEU A 15 -3.81 -14.28 25.28
N SER A 16 -3.88 -15.54 25.74
CA SER A 16 -2.72 -16.21 26.34
C SER A 16 -1.65 -16.59 25.33
N LEU A 17 -1.92 -16.47 24.02
CA LEU A 17 -0.94 -16.69 22.96
C LEU A 17 -0.09 -15.46 22.66
N ILE A 18 -0.48 -14.28 23.15
CA ILE A 18 0.26 -13.03 22.92
C ILE A 18 1.55 -13.07 23.74
N PRO A 19 2.74 -13.09 23.11
CA PRO A 19 4.00 -13.02 23.84
C PRO A 19 4.09 -11.70 24.60
N THR A 20 4.75 -11.72 25.75
CA THR A 20 5.05 -10.48 26.48
C THR A 20 5.93 -9.57 25.61
N PRO A 21 5.63 -8.27 25.49
CA PRO A 21 6.48 -7.34 24.75
C PRO A 21 7.89 -7.29 25.35
N ASP A 22 8.91 -7.27 24.50
CA ASP A 22 10.29 -7.03 24.91
C ASP A 22 10.48 -5.59 25.43
N SER A 23 11.57 -5.38 26.17
CA SER A 23 11.94 -4.03 26.61
C SER A 23 12.34 -3.16 25.41
N ILE A 24 11.71 -1.99 25.30
CA ILE A 24 12.02 -1.04 24.23
C ILE A 24 13.30 -0.27 24.63
N PRO A 25 14.35 -0.25 23.79
CA PRO A 25 15.67 0.27 24.16
C PRO A 25 15.75 1.81 24.27
N ALA A 26 14.70 2.53 23.88
CA ALA A 26 14.58 3.99 23.95
C ALA A 26 13.10 4.39 24.07
N PRO A 27 12.77 5.68 24.26
CA PRO A 27 11.38 6.12 24.33
C PRO A 27 10.57 5.71 23.08
N ALA A 28 9.45 5.00 23.29
CA ALA A 28 8.65 4.41 22.21
C ALA A 28 8.17 5.41 21.15
N TRP A 29 7.91 6.66 21.55
CA TRP A 29 7.45 7.72 20.65
C TRP A 29 8.48 8.05 19.55
N ILE A 30 9.78 7.88 19.81
CA ILE A 30 10.84 8.12 18.82
C ILE A 30 10.72 7.10 17.69
N PHE A 31 10.60 5.81 18.06
CA PHE A 31 10.43 4.74 17.08
C PHE A 31 9.13 4.88 16.30
N LEU A 32 8.05 5.31 16.96
CA LEU A 32 6.77 5.54 16.31
C LEU A 32 6.82 6.69 15.30
N ALA A 33 7.47 7.80 15.66
CA ALA A 33 7.65 8.94 14.77
C ALA A 33 8.50 8.56 13.54
N LEU A 34 9.58 7.80 13.75
CA LEU A 34 10.43 7.29 12.67
C LEU A 34 9.71 6.25 11.79
N ASP A 35 8.94 5.34 12.37
CA ASP A 35 8.07 4.39 11.66
C ASP A 35 7.13 5.16 10.72
N ILE A 36 6.36 6.10 11.27
CA ILE A 36 5.40 6.91 10.50
C ILE A 36 6.08 7.68 9.38
N PHE A 37 7.18 8.39 9.69
CA PHE A 37 7.88 9.21 8.71
C PHE A 37 8.49 8.40 7.57
N LEU A 38 9.23 7.33 7.89
CA LEU A 38 9.91 6.52 6.88
C LEU A 38 8.91 5.64 6.10
N PHE A 39 7.85 5.15 6.75
CA PHE A 39 6.76 4.48 6.06
C PHE A 39 6.07 5.40 5.06
N THR A 40 5.91 6.69 5.37
CA THR A 40 5.37 7.69 4.44
C THR A 40 6.22 7.80 3.18
N ILE A 41 7.54 7.89 3.34
CA ILE A 41 8.47 7.96 2.22
C ILE A 41 8.43 6.66 1.42
N HIS A 42 8.48 5.51 2.10
CA HIS A 42 8.39 4.19 1.49
C HIS A 42 7.13 4.04 0.63
N ILE A 43 5.94 4.29 1.20
CA ILE A 43 4.67 4.06 0.51
C ILE A 43 4.49 5.02 -0.67
N LEU A 44 4.99 6.26 -0.57
CA LEU A 44 5.04 7.18 -1.71
C LEU A 44 5.89 6.62 -2.86
N LEU A 45 7.09 6.12 -2.56
CA LEU A 45 8.01 5.55 -3.56
C LEU A 45 7.42 4.31 -4.23
N ILE A 46 6.86 3.39 -3.44
CA ILE A 46 6.25 2.16 -3.97
C ILE A 46 4.97 2.48 -4.76
N ASN A 47 4.13 3.40 -4.29
CA ASN A 47 2.93 3.81 -5.04
C ASN A 47 3.31 4.47 -6.38
N MET A 48 4.37 5.29 -6.42
CA MET A 48 4.91 5.83 -7.67
C MET A 48 5.41 4.72 -8.60
N ALA A 49 6.13 3.73 -8.08
CA ALA A 49 6.66 2.61 -8.86
C ALA A 49 5.53 1.74 -9.43
N LEU A 50 4.68 1.18 -8.56
CA LEU A 50 3.59 0.29 -8.95
C LEU A 50 2.57 1.02 -9.83
N GLY A 51 2.20 2.26 -9.49
CA GLY A 51 1.31 3.08 -10.31
C GLY A 51 1.83 3.30 -11.72
N SER A 52 3.12 3.63 -11.86
CA SER A 52 3.76 3.79 -13.17
C SER A 52 3.72 2.48 -13.97
N ILE A 53 4.04 1.35 -13.34
CA ILE A 53 3.98 0.02 -13.97
C ILE A 53 2.57 -0.27 -14.49
N LEU A 54 1.55 -0.14 -13.64
CA LEU A 54 0.17 -0.46 -13.98
C LEU A 54 -0.37 0.42 -15.12
N ILE A 55 -0.07 1.72 -15.08
CA ILE A 55 -0.52 2.65 -16.11
C ILE A 55 0.18 2.37 -17.44
N ILE A 56 1.47 2.07 -17.44
CA ILE A 56 2.23 1.68 -18.65
C ILE A 56 1.64 0.41 -19.26
N LEU A 57 1.36 -0.62 -18.45
CA LEU A 57 0.77 -1.87 -18.90
C LEU A 57 -0.63 -1.66 -19.48
N PHE A 58 -1.49 -0.89 -18.79
CA PHE A 58 -2.84 -0.60 -19.25
C PHE A 58 -2.86 0.14 -20.60
N ARG A 59 -1.99 1.14 -20.77
CA ARG A 59 -1.84 1.85 -22.05
C ARG A 59 -1.32 0.93 -23.16
N GLY A 60 -0.46 -0.03 -22.82
CA GLY A 60 0.08 -1.03 -23.76
C GLY A 60 -0.95 -2.00 -24.34
N LEU A 61 -2.07 -2.23 -23.64
CA LEU A 61 -3.16 -3.10 -24.11
C LEU A 61 -4.06 -2.45 -25.18
N GLY A 62 -4.10 -1.12 -25.25
CA GLY A 62 -5.08 -0.36 -26.05
C GLY A 62 -4.89 -0.33 -27.58
N GLY A 63 -4.00 -1.14 -28.17
CA GLY A 63 -3.97 -1.49 -29.61
C GLY A 63 -3.84 -0.41 -30.70
N GLY A 64 -4.01 0.88 -30.43
CA GLY A 64 -4.04 1.92 -31.46
C GLY A 64 -2.68 2.17 -32.13
N ARG A 65 -2.65 2.73 -33.36
CA ARG A 65 -1.41 3.09 -34.09
C ARG A 65 -0.50 4.10 -33.35
N GLY A 66 -0.98 4.75 -32.28
CA GLY A 66 -0.19 5.55 -31.32
C GLY A 66 0.31 4.79 -30.08
N SER A 67 -0.13 3.54 -29.87
CA SER A 67 0.23 2.63 -28.77
C SER A 67 1.70 2.19 -28.83
N GLN A 68 2.34 2.28 -30.01
CA GLN A 68 3.78 2.08 -30.19
C GLN A 68 4.66 3.16 -29.51
N ARG A 69 4.07 4.25 -28.97
CA ARG A 69 4.81 5.35 -28.33
C ARG A 69 4.83 5.34 -26.80
N VAL A 70 4.31 4.32 -26.10
CA VAL A 70 4.80 4.05 -24.73
C VAL A 70 6.14 3.32 -24.86
N SER A 71 7.11 4.05 -25.43
CA SER A 71 8.49 3.61 -25.57
C SER A 71 9.18 3.81 -24.23
N ALA A 72 10.29 3.09 -24.01
CA ALA A 72 11.26 3.27 -22.92
C ALA A 72 11.73 4.74 -22.70
N ASN A 73 11.31 5.65 -23.57
CA ASN A 73 11.53 7.09 -23.48
C ASN A 73 10.50 7.84 -22.63
N ASP A 74 9.46 7.18 -22.11
CA ASP A 74 8.64 7.77 -21.06
C ASP A 74 9.51 8.00 -19.81
N GLY A 75 9.60 9.25 -19.36
CA GLY A 75 10.41 9.64 -18.21
C GLY A 75 10.06 8.86 -16.94
N ALA A 76 8.83 8.36 -16.83
CA ALA A 76 8.41 7.51 -15.71
C ALA A 76 9.01 6.11 -15.77
N ALA A 77 9.03 5.47 -16.95
CA ALA A 77 9.56 4.12 -17.15
C ALA A 77 11.04 4.00 -16.70
N ARG A 78 11.85 5.00 -17.04
CA ARG A 78 13.28 5.05 -16.67
C ARG A 78 13.50 5.27 -15.17
N LYS A 79 12.49 5.72 -14.43
CA LYS A 79 12.57 5.98 -12.99
C LYS A 79 12.13 4.78 -12.15
N ILE A 80 11.43 3.79 -12.73
CA ILE A 80 10.94 2.61 -12.00
C ILE A 80 12.07 1.89 -11.23
N PRO A 81 13.26 1.59 -11.82
CA PRO A 81 14.33 0.94 -11.07
C PRO A 81 14.82 1.78 -9.88
N SER A 82 14.98 3.09 -10.06
CA SER A 82 15.38 3.99 -8.96
C SER A 82 14.31 4.08 -7.88
N LEU A 83 13.03 4.10 -8.25
CA LEU A 83 11.92 4.09 -7.30
C LEU A 83 11.89 2.80 -6.48
N PHE A 84 12.16 1.64 -7.10
CA PHE A 84 12.32 0.39 -6.35
C PHE A 84 13.53 0.42 -5.43
N ALA A 85 14.71 0.85 -5.91
CA ALA A 85 15.92 0.90 -5.09
C ALA A 85 15.72 1.76 -3.84
N LEU A 86 15.16 2.97 -4.00
CA LEU A 86 14.83 3.85 -2.89
C LEU A 86 13.71 3.25 -2.03
N GLY A 87 12.64 2.76 -2.65
CA GLY A 87 11.49 2.19 -1.95
C GLY A 87 11.86 1.01 -1.07
N ILE A 88 12.67 0.08 -1.57
CA ILE A 88 13.17 -1.08 -0.80
C ILE A 88 14.00 -0.60 0.39
N ASN A 89 14.97 0.30 0.19
CA ASN A 89 15.80 0.83 1.28
C ASN A 89 14.98 1.55 2.35
N PHE A 90 14.04 2.41 1.93
CA PHE A 90 13.13 3.08 2.86
C PHE A 90 12.08 2.15 3.47
N GLY A 91 11.91 0.93 2.95
CA GLY A 91 11.00 -0.08 3.50
C GLY A 91 11.60 -0.90 4.64
N VAL A 92 12.92 -1.11 4.64
CA VAL A 92 13.60 -1.87 5.71
C VAL A 92 13.46 -1.17 7.06
N ALA A 93 13.71 0.14 7.11
CA ALA A 93 13.67 0.91 8.35
C ALA A 93 12.30 0.90 9.09
N PRO A 94 11.16 1.23 8.45
CA PRO A 94 9.86 1.17 9.12
C PRO A 94 9.50 -0.26 9.55
N LEU A 95 9.92 -1.30 8.81
CA LEU A 95 9.74 -2.67 9.25
C LEU A 95 10.48 -2.97 10.56
N LEU A 96 11.73 -2.52 10.68
CA LEU A 96 12.50 -2.68 11.90
C LEU A 96 11.88 -1.91 13.07
N PHE A 97 11.43 -0.67 12.86
CA PHE A 97 10.77 0.09 13.93
C PHE A 97 9.43 -0.51 14.34
N MET A 98 8.66 -1.04 13.39
CA MET A 98 7.44 -1.79 13.71
C MET A 98 7.74 -3.04 14.54
N GLN A 99 8.83 -3.75 14.26
CA GLN A 99 9.25 -4.92 15.05
C GLN A 99 9.73 -4.54 16.44
N VAL A 100 10.40 -3.40 16.61
CA VAL A 100 10.81 -2.93 17.95
C VAL A 100 9.59 -2.60 18.81
N ILE A 101 8.56 -1.97 18.24
CA ILE A 101 7.38 -1.54 19.01
C ILE A 101 6.37 -2.69 19.19
N TYR A 102 6.14 -3.48 18.14
CA TYR A 102 5.06 -4.46 18.06
C TYR A 102 5.57 -5.87 17.77
N GLY A 103 6.83 -6.18 18.08
CA GLY A 103 7.48 -7.45 17.74
C GLY A 103 6.71 -8.69 18.21
N HIS A 104 6.18 -8.64 19.43
CA HIS A 104 5.34 -9.71 20.01
C HIS A 104 4.10 -10.04 19.15
N LEU A 105 3.54 -9.06 18.44
CA LEU A 105 2.41 -9.28 17.52
C LEU A 105 2.89 -9.60 16.10
N PHE A 106 3.81 -8.79 15.59
CA PHE A 106 4.27 -8.84 14.21
C PHE A 106 5.04 -10.13 13.89
N TYR A 107 5.85 -10.62 14.84
CA TYR A 107 6.57 -11.89 14.67
C TYR A 107 5.59 -13.06 14.61
N SER A 108 4.65 -13.09 15.56
CA SER A 108 3.62 -14.14 15.64
C SER A 108 2.78 -14.21 14.36
N SER A 109 2.31 -13.07 13.85
CA SER A 109 1.57 -13.02 12.58
C SER A 109 2.42 -13.47 11.38
N SER A 110 3.71 -13.13 11.37
CA SER A 110 4.62 -13.49 10.27
C SER A 110 4.91 -15.00 10.26
N VAL A 111 4.98 -15.64 11.43
CA VAL A 111 5.19 -17.10 11.57
C VAL A 111 4.01 -17.89 11.00
N LEU A 112 2.77 -17.44 11.20
CA LEU A 112 1.57 -18.10 10.64
C LEU A 112 1.61 -18.21 9.11
N MET A 113 2.24 -17.24 8.46
CA MET A 113 2.40 -17.15 7.01
C MET A 113 3.86 -17.21 6.55
N ALA A 114 4.72 -17.89 7.32
CA ALA A 114 6.17 -17.89 7.16
C ALA A 114 6.66 -18.18 5.73
N VAL A 115 6.02 -19.11 5.02
CA VAL A 115 6.40 -19.45 3.64
C VAL A 115 6.25 -18.23 2.73
N TYR A 116 5.09 -17.56 2.79
CA TYR A 116 4.83 -16.34 2.03
C TYR A 116 5.74 -15.19 2.47
N TRP A 117 5.98 -15.08 3.78
CA TRP A 117 6.80 -14.02 4.34
C TRP A 117 8.26 -14.10 3.84
N ILE A 118 8.86 -15.29 3.85
CA ILE A 118 10.22 -15.51 3.33
C ILE A 118 10.28 -15.30 1.81
N LEU A 119 9.23 -15.69 1.07
CA LEU A 119 9.15 -15.51 -0.39
C LEU A 119 9.16 -14.04 -0.84
N ILE A 120 8.88 -13.07 0.04
CA ILE A 120 8.97 -11.63 -0.29
C ILE A 120 10.37 -11.28 -0.81
N ILE A 121 11.44 -11.88 -0.26
CA ILE A 121 12.84 -11.57 -0.65
C ILE A 121 13.12 -11.99 -2.10
N PRO A 122 12.99 -13.27 -2.51
CA PRO A 122 13.22 -13.65 -3.91
C PRO A 122 12.25 -12.95 -4.87
N PHE A 123 11.02 -12.69 -4.44
CA PHE A 123 10.04 -11.93 -5.23
C PHE A 123 10.52 -10.50 -5.49
N LEU A 124 11.00 -9.79 -4.47
CA LEU A 124 11.57 -8.44 -4.64
C LEU A 124 12.76 -8.44 -5.60
N ILE A 125 13.64 -9.44 -5.52
CA ILE A 125 14.78 -9.59 -6.43
C ILE A 125 14.28 -9.69 -7.88
N VAL A 126 13.34 -10.60 -8.15
CA VAL A 126 12.78 -10.80 -9.51
C VAL A 126 12.07 -9.53 -10.00
N ALA A 127 11.26 -8.88 -9.17
CA ALA A 127 10.56 -7.64 -9.55
C ALA A 127 11.54 -6.51 -9.89
N TYR A 128 12.60 -6.36 -9.09
CA TYR A 128 13.64 -5.35 -9.30
C TYR A 128 14.41 -5.57 -10.61
N TYR A 129 14.83 -6.80 -10.89
CA TYR A 129 15.44 -7.13 -12.19
C TYR A 129 14.44 -6.97 -13.34
N GLY A 130 13.17 -7.31 -13.14
CA GLY A 130 12.11 -7.12 -14.12
C GLY A 130 11.95 -5.65 -14.53
N ALA A 131 12.06 -4.73 -13.55
CA ALA A 131 12.06 -3.29 -13.81
C ALA A 131 13.30 -2.84 -14.60
N TYR A 132 14.48 -3.37 -14.30
CA TYR A 132 15.71 -3.08 -15.05
C TYR A 132 15.65 -3.57 -16.50
N ILE A 133 15.17 -4.80 -16.70
CA ILE A 133 14.99 -5.38 -18.04
C ILE A 133 14.04 -4.49 -18.83
N PHE A 134 12.92 -4.07 -18.24
CA PHE A 134 11.99 -3.17 -18.90
C PHE A 134 12.65 -1.83 -19.27
N ALA A 135 13.34 -1.18 -18.34
CA ALA A 135 13.98 0.11 -18.57
C ALA A 135 15.07 0.07 -19.67
N ASN A 136 15.85 -1.01 -19.75
CA ASN A 136 17.01 -1.10 -20.63
C ASN A 136 16.74 -1.83 -21.96
N LYS A 137 15.77 -2.76 -21.99
CA LYS A 137 15.53 -3.63 -23.16
C LYS A 137 14.25 -3.29 -23.93
N SER A 138 13.46 -2.33 -23.49
CA SER A 138 12.23 -1.92 -24.21
C SER A 138 12.45 -1.48 -25.67
N GLY A 139 13.62 -0.92 -26.00
CA GLY A 139 13.96 -0.53 -27.39
C GLY A 139 14.55 -1.65 -28.24
N THR A 140 15.14 -2.69 -27.64
CA THR A 140 15.87 -3.76 -28.36
C THR A 140 15.16 -5.10 -28.34
N ARG A 141 14.45 -5.42 -27.24
CA ARG A 141 13.68 -6.66 -27.03
C ARG A 141 12.33 -6.33 -26.38
N PRO A 142 11.37 -5.76 -27.14
CA PRO A 142 10.11 -5.25 -26.59
C PRO A 142 9.24 -6.32 -25.95
N LEU A 143 9.23 -7.56 -26.48
CA LEU A 143 8.46 -8.66 -25.89
C LEU A 143 8.99 -9.06 -24.51
N LEU A 144 10.31 -9.19 -24.38
CA LEU A 144 10.97 -9.51 -23.11
C LEU A 144 10.72 -8.40 -22.07
N ALA A 145 10.86 -7.14 -22.48
CA ALA A 145 10.62 -5.99 -21.61
C ALA A 145 9.17 -5.93 -21.10
N ARG A 146 8.18 -6.17 -21.99
CA ARG A 146 6.77 -6.21 -21.58
C ARG A 146 6.48 -7.39 -20.66
N GLY A 147 7.02 -8.58 -20.96
CA GLY A 147 6.89 -9.76 -20.10
C GLY A 147 7.50 -9.53 -18.71
N SER A 148 8.68 -8.90 -18.64
CA SER A 148 9.33 -8.59 -17.36
C SER A 148 8.55 -7.55 -16.54
N LEU A 149 7.88 -6.60 -17.21
CA LEU A 149 7.02 -5.62 -16.55
C LEU A 149 5.73 -6.23 -16.00
N TRP A 150 5.09 -7.15 -16.75
CA TRP A 150 3.95 -7.93 -16.26
C TRP A 150 4.31 -8.78 -15.04
N ALA A 151 5.45 -9.48 -15.10
CA ALA A 151 5.95 -10.26 -13.98
C ALA A 151 6.20 -9.38 -12.76
N ALA A 152 6.87 -8.23 -12.93
CA ALA A 152 7.09 -7.28 -11.84
C ALA A 152 5.78 -6.76 -11.23
N ALA A 153 4.78 -6.42 -12.06
CA ALA A 153 3.46 -5.99 -11.59
C ALA A 153 2.78 -7.06 -10.73
N PHE A 154 2.70 -8.30 -11.25
CA PHE A 154 2.10 -9.43 -10.54
C PHE A 154 2.79 -9.70 -9.21
N ILE A 155 4.12 -9.67 -9.20
CA ILE A 155 4.90 -9.92 -7.99
C ILE A 155 4.68 -8.83 -6.95
N VAL A 156 4.72 -7.56 -7.33
CA VAL A 156 4.57 -6.44 -6.37
C VAL A 156 3.14 -6.39 -5.82
N LEU A 157 2.13 -6.69 -6.64
CA LEU A 157 0.75 -6.88 -6.18
C LEU A 157 0.65 -8.04 -5.16
N SER A 158 1.31 -9.16 -5.44
CA SER A 158 1.35 -10.31 -4.53
C SER A 158 2.03 -9.96 -3.20
N ILE A 159 3.16 -9.23 -3.23
CA ILE A 159 3.83 -8.73 -2.02
C ILE A 159 2.88 -7.81 -1.23
N GLY A 160 2.19 -6.89 -1.89
CA GLY A 160 1.19 -6.03 -1.23
C GLY A 160 0.09 -6.84 -0.52
N LEU A 161 -0.41 -7.90 -1.16
CA LEU A 161 -1.39 -8.81 -0.56
C LEU A 161 -0.82 -9.57 0.65
N MET A 162 0.43 -10.02 0.58
CA MET A 162 1.13 -10.68 1.69
C MET A 162 1.30 -9.74 2.89
N PHE A 163 1.67 -8.49 2.65
CA PHE A 163 1.77 -7.47 3.71
C PHE A 163 0.42 -7.20 4.35
N VAL A 164 -0.64 -7.06 3.56
CA VAL A 164 -1.99 -6.84 4.11
C VAL A 164 -2.44 -8.04 4.95
N ASN A 165 -2.19 -9.27 4.48
CA ASN A 165 -2.45 -10.49 5.26
C ASN A 165 -1.72 -10.44 6.61
N ASN A 166 -0.41 -10.21 6.61
CA ASN A 166 0.37 -10.18 7.84
C ASN A 166 -0.13 -9.10 8.81
N MET A 167 -0.42 -7.90 8.30
CA MET A 167 -0.96 -6.81 9.11
C MET A 167 -2.31 -7.16 9.72
N THR A 168 -3.22 -7.79 8.98
CA THR A 168 -4.52 -8.19 9.53
C THR A 168 -4.39 -9.29 10.58
N LEU A 169 -3.48 -10.25 10.39
CA LEU A 169 -3.18 -11.27 11.40
C LEU A 169 -2.56 -10.67 12.66
N MET A 170 -1.72 -9.65 12.52
CA MET A 170 -1.14 -8.91 13.65
C MET A 170 -2.22 -8.23 14.51
N LEU A 171 -3.31 -7.77 13.90
CA LEU A 171 -4.44 -7.12 14.58
C LEU A 171 -5.46 -8.12 15.16
N GLN A 172 -5.31 -9.41 14.88
CA GLN A 172 -6.28 -10.45 15.26
C GLN A 172 -5.61 -11.66 15.95
N PRO A 173 -5.05 -11.50 17.17
CA PRO A 173 -4.45 -12.61 17.92
C PRO A 173 -5.40 -13.79 18.13
N GLU A 174 -6.71 -13.55 18.13
CA GLU A 174 -7.74 -14.58 18.21
C GLU A 174 -7.66 -15.65 17.10
N LYS A 175 -7.07 -15.29 15.95
CA LYS A 175 -6.92 -16.21 14.81
C LYS A 175 -5.65 -17.07 14.88
N TRP A 176 -4.74 -16.81 15.81
CA TRP A 176 -3.44 -17.49 15.85
C TRP A 176 -3.53 -18.96 16.28
N THR A 177 -4.64 -19.36 16.90
CA THR A 177 -4.91 -20.77 17.26
C THR A 177 -4.86 -21.70 16.06
N VAL A 178 -5.11 -21.20 14.85
CA VAL A 178 -4.99 -21.95 13.59
C VAL A 178 -3.61 -22.58 13.41
N TYR A 179 -2.57 -22.02 14.01
CA TYR A 179 -1.23 -22.58 14.00
C TYR A 179 -1.20 -24.03 14.48
N PHE A 180 -1.97 -24.35 15.52
CA PHE A 180 -1.96 -25.68 16.12
C PHE A 180 -2.59 -26.76 15.22
N GLU A 181 -3.47 -26.35 14.31
CA GLU A 181 -4.07 -27.19 13.28
C GLU A 181 -3.24 -27.20 12.00
N ASN A 182 -2.57 -26.09 11.68
CA ASN A 182 -1.78 -25.90 10.47
C ASN A 182 -0.42 -25.24 10.77
N ARG A 183 0.57 -26.09 11.07
CA ARG A 183 1.95 -25.67 11.36
C ARG A 183 2.80 -25.39 10.11
N GLY A 184 2.22 -25.47 8.91
CA GLY A 184 2.93 -25.36 7.64
C GLY A 184 3.37 -23.93 7.27
N GLY A 185 2.93 -22.91 8.01
CA GLY A 185 3.30 -21.52 7.73
C GLY A 185 2.70 -20.97 6.43
N ILE A 186 1.56 -21.53 6.01
CA ILE A 186 0.84 -21.18 4.77
C ILE A 186 -0.53 -20.56 5.05
N PHE A 187 -0.78 -20.10 6.28
CA PHE A 187 -2.06 -19.49 6.61
C PHE A 187 -2.18 -18.10 5.98
N LEU A 188 -3.36 -17.81 5.41
CA LEU A 188 -3.72 -16.49 4.86
C LEU A 188 -5.08 -16.09 5.41
N ASN A 189 -5.22 -14.84 5.82
CA ASN A 189 -6.36 -14.31 6.56
C ASN A 189 -7.54 -13.91 5.65
N PHE A 190 -7.83 -14.68 4.60
CA PHE A 190 -8.89 -14.36 3.64
C PHE A 190 -10.30 -14.31 4.24
N SER A 191 -10.49 -14.84 5.45
CA SER A 191 -11.74 -14.73 6.21
C SER A 191 -11.95 -13.36 6.86
N ASP A 192 -10.93 -12.50 6.92
CA ASP A 192 -11.08 -11.11 7.39
C ASP A 192 -11.79 -10.26 6.32
N SER A 193 -12.96 -9.73 6.68
CA SER A 193 -13.79 -8.86 5.83
C SER A 193 -13.07 -7.57 5.40
N THR A 194 -12.11 -7.10 6.20
CA THR A 194 -11.36 -5.88 5.96
C THR A 194 -10.18 -6.07 5.01
N LEU A 195 -9.76 -7.32 4.75
CA LEU A 195 -8.55 -7.62 4.00
C LEU A 195 -8.62 -7.14 2.55
N ILE A 196 -9.67 -7.52 1.83
CA ILE A 196 -9.83 -7.20 0.41
C ILE A 196 -10.03 -5.68 0.19
N PRO A 197 -10.93 -4.99 0.92
CA PRO A 197 -11.06 -3.54 0.78
C PRO A 197 -9.76 -2.81 1.07
N ARG A 198 -9.02 -3.20 2.12
CA ARG A 198 -7.73 -2.60 2.48
C ARG A 198 -6.69 -2.81 1.38
N TYR A 199 -6.59 -4.02 0.82
CA TYR A 199 -5.69 -4.33 -0.28
C TYR A 199 -6.01 -3.49 -1.53
N LEU A 200 -7.28 -3.46 -1.95
CA LEU A 200 -7.70 -2.69 -3.12
C LEU A 200 -7.53 -1.17 -2.91
N HIS A 201 -7.68 -0.68 -1.69
CA HIS A 201 -7.41 0.72 -1.34
C HIS A 201 -5.94 1.09 -1.59
N PHE A 202 -4.98 0.22 -1.25
CA PHE A 202 -3.55 0.43 -1.56
C PHE A 202 -3.25 0.33 -3.06
N VAL A 203 -3.85 -0.63 -3.77
CA VAL A 203 -3.65 -0.80 -5.22
C VAL A 203 -4.17 0.42 -5.99
N THR A 204 -5.36 0.92 -5.66
CA THR A 204 -5.92 2.11 -6.30
C THR A 204 -5.17 3.39 -5.92
N ALA A 205 -4.67 3.48 -4.69
CA ALA A 205 -3.74 4.54 -4.29
C ALA A 205 -2.47 4.55 -5.16
N SER A 206 -1.90 3.37 -5.45
CA SER A 206 -0.75 3.28 -6.36
C SER A 206 -1.04 3.88 -7.73
N VAL A 207 -2.18 3.54 -8.34
CA VAL A 207 -2.58 4.12 -9.63
C VAL A 207 -2.76 5.64 -9.54
N ALA A 208 -3.38 6.14 -8.48
CA ALA A 208 -3.53 7.58 -8.27
C ALA A 208 -2.16 8.27 -8.20
N VAL A 209 -1.30 7.86 -7.26
CA VAL A 209 0.04 8.46 -7.07
C VAL A 209 0.90 8.34 -8.32
N GLY A 210 0.84 7.21 -9.04
CA GLY A 210 1.51 7.04 -10.33
C GLY A 210 1.07 8.07 -11.36
N GLY A 211 -0.24 8.32 -11.48
CA GLY A 211 -0.81 9.35 -12.35
C GLY A 211 -0.30 10.76 -12.01
N LEU A 212 -0.32 11.11 -10.72
CA LEU A 212 0.20 12.40 -10.24
C LEU A 212 1.70 12.56 -10.48
N PHE A 213 2.48 11.50 -10.22
CA PHE A 213 3.91 11.46 -10.50
C PHE A 213 4.22 11.70 -11.98
N MET A 214 3.50 11.02 -12.87
CA MET A 214 3.63 11.26 -14.32
C MET A 214 3.26 12.70 -14.71
N ALA A 215 2.25 13.29 -14.07
CA ALA A 215 1.89 14.68 -14.34
C ALA A 215 3.01 15.66 -13.94
N PHE A 216 3.66 15.45 -12.78
CA PHE A 216 4.82 16.24 -12.37
C PHE A 216 6.03 16.05 -13.29
N LEU A 217 6.31 14.81 -13.71
CA LEU A 217 7.36 14.51 -14.68
C LEU A 217 7.10 15.21 -16.02
N ALA A 218 5.85 15.15 -16.50
CA ALA A 218 5.44 15.80 -17.74
C ALA A 218 5.59 17.33 -17.65
N LYS A 219 5.23 17.96 -16.52
CA LYS A 219 5.52 19.38 -16.29
C LYS A 219 7.02 19.69 -16.39
N ARG A 220 7.87 18.89 -15.76
CA ARG A 220 9.34 19.08 -15.81
C ARG A 220 9.89 18.91 -17.23
N GLN A 221 9.32 18.01 -18.02
CA GLN A 221 9.68 17.80 -19.42
C GLN A 221 9.21 18.96 -20.31
N ALA A 222 8.03 19.52 -20.06
CA ALA A 222 7.53 20.70 -20.77
C ALA A 222 8.45 21.92 -20.56
N GLY A 223 8.95 22.13 -19.34
CA GLY A 223 9.94 23.17 -19.06
C GLY A 223 11.29 22.97 -19.76
N LYS A 224 11.55 21.78 -20.30
CA LYS A 224 12.74 21.46 -21.13
C LYS A 224 12.45 21.47 -22.63
N GLY A 225 11.26 21.92 -23.06
CA GLY A 225 10.89 22.01 -24.48
C GLY A 225 10.54 20.68 -25.16
N ILE A 226 10.27 19.62 -24.40
CA ILE A 226 9.89 18.32 -24.97
C ILE A 226 8.45 18.40 -25.51
N THR A 227 8.28 18.11 -26.81
CA THR A 227 6.97 18.18 -27.50
C THR A 227 5.98 17.14 -26.93
N GLY A 228 4.71 17.53 -26.78
CA GLY A 228 3.65 16.66 -26.25
C GLY A 228 3.60 16.53 -24.72
N ALA A 229 4.51 17.18 -23.98
CA ALA A 229 4.57 17.10 -22.52
C ALA A 229 3.31 17.68 -21.83
N GLY A 230 2.66 18.69 -22.40
CA GLY A 230 1.40 19.24 -21.86
C GLY A 230 0.25 18.23 -21.84
N GLY A 231 0.00 17.53 -22.94
CA GLY A 231 -1.05 16.50 -23.01
C GLY A 231 -0.80 15.30 -22.07
N ASN A 232 0.48 14.95 -21.86
CA ASN A 232 0.86 13.92 -20.90
C ASN A 232 0.58 14.34 -19.45
N ARG A 233 0.76 15.64 -19.12
CA ARG A 233 0.42 16.18 -17.80
C ARG A 233 -1.07 16.03 -17.51
N ASP A 234 -1.90 16.46 -18.45
CA ASP A 234 -3.35 16.47 -18.27
C ASP A 234 -3.91 15.04 -18.19
N THR A 235 -3.32 14.12 -18.97
CA THR A 235 -3.62 12.67 -18.87
C THR A 235 -3.27 12.13 -17.48
N GLY A 236 -2.09 12.45 -16.94
CA GLY A 236 -1.68 12.02 -15.60
C GLY A 236 -2.63 12.51 -14.50
N LEU A 237 -3.09 13.77 -14.60
CA LEU A 237 -4.07 14.34 -13.66
C LEU A 237 -5.44 13.67 -13.77
N LYS A 238 -5.92 13.37 -14.98
CA LYS A 238 -7.18 12.62 -15.16
C LYS A 238 -7.09 11.23 -14.55
N ILE A 239 -5.98 10.52 -14.77
CA ILE A 239 -5.76 9.20 -14.15
C ILE A 239 -5.77 9.32 -12.63
N TYR A 240 -5.06 10.31 -12.06
CA TYR A 240 -5.10 10.58 -10.62
C TYR A 240 -6.54 10.82 -10.13
N GLY A 241 -7.30 11.68 -10.81
CA GLY A 241 -8.67 12.03 -10.43
C GLY A 241 -9.59 10.81 -10.42
N TYR A 242 -9.63 10.04 -11.52
CA TYR A 242 -10.45 8.83 -11.59
C TYR A 242 -10.02 7.78 -10.56
N ALA A 243 -8.72 7.53 -10.41
CA ALA A 243 -8.22 6.57 -9.43
C ALA A 243 -8.52 6.99 -7.99
N THR A 244 -8.46 8.29 -7.68
CA THR A 244 -8.81 8.83 -6.35
C THR A 244 -10.31 8.68 -6.06
N VAL A 245 -11.18 8.90 -7.05
CA VAL A 245 -12.63 8.65 -6.88
C VAL A 245 -12.90 7.17 -6.59
N VAL A 246 -12.29 6.27 -7.36
CA VAL A 246 -12.41 4.82 -7.11
C VAL A 246 -11.85 4.45 -5.74
N GLN A 247 -10.71 5.04 -5.35
CA GLN A 247 -10.11 4.82 -4.05
C GLN A 247 -11.01 5.30 -2.91
N ILE A 248 -11.72 6.43 -3.05
CA ILE A 248 -12.70 6.90 -2.07
C ILE A 248 -13.84 5.88 -1.93
N LEU A 249 -14.39 5.37 -3.04
CA LEU A 249 -15.45 4.35 -3.00
C LEU A 249 -14.99 3.07 -2.27
N ILE A 250 -13.77 2.61 -2.57
CA ILE A 250 -13.17 1.46 -1.88
C ILE A 250 -12.88 1.80 -0.41
N GLY A 251 -12.50 3.03 -0.09
CA GLY A 251 -12.30 3.51 1.26
C GLY A 251 -13.60 3.51 2.08
N MET A 252 -14.72 3.89 1.47
CA MET A 252 -16.05 3.77 2.09
C MET A 252 -16.42 2.31 2.31
N TRP A 253 -16.15 1.43 1.34
CA TRP A 253 -16.31 -0.02 1.51
C TRP A 253 -15.44 -0.54 2.66
N PHE A 254 -14.17 -0.14 2.74
CA PHE A 254 -13.29 -0.51 3.83
C PHE A 254 -13.82 -0.03 5.18
N LEU A 255 -14.28 1.22 5.27
CA LEU A 255 -14.85 1.80 6.48
C LEU A 255 -16.00 0.95 7.02
N ILE A 256 -16.97 0.57 6.19
CA ILE A 256 -18.13 -0.24 6.62
C ILE A 256 -17.78 -1.68 6.99
N THR A 257 -16.62 -2.20 6.57
CA THR A 257 -16.15 -3.53 6.99
C THR A 257 -15.46 -3.56 8.35
N ILE A 258 -15.07 -2.39 8.88
CA ILE A 258 -14.45 -2.28 10.20
C ILE A 258 -15.52 -2.58 11.27
N PRO A 259 -15.19 -3.31 12.35
CA PRO A 259 -16.09 -3.51 13.48
C PRO A 259 -16.69 -2.19 13.99
N THR A 260 -18.00 -2.19 14.29
CA THR A 260 -18.75 -0.98 14.63
C THR A 260 -18.13 -0.21 15.78
N ASP A 261 -17.65 -0.90 16.81
CA ASP A 261 -17.02 -0.27 17.97
C ASP A 261 -15.78 0.57 17.62
N TYR A 262 -15.02 0.13 16.61
CA TYR A 262 -13.83 0.82 16.14
C TYR A 262 -14.17 1.92 15.13
N LEU A 263 -15.17 1.67 14.27
CA LEU A 263 -15.70 2.67 13.33
C LEU A 263 -16.18 3.93 14.07
N LEU A 264 -16.83 3.78 15.23
CA LEU A 264 -17.38 4.89 16.00
C LEU A 264 -16.33 5.91 16.45
N TYR A 265 -15.05 5.53 16.59
CA TYR A 265 -13.95 6.46 16.86
C TYR A 265 -13.79 7.52 15.76
N PHE A 266 -14.12 7.17 14.52
CA PHE A 266 -14.07 8.09 13.37
C PHE A 266 -15.41 8.82 13.14
N MET A 267 -16.46 8.44 13.87
CA MET A 267 -17.82 9.00 13.76
C MET A 267 -18.23 9.82 14.99
N GLY A 268 -17.25 10.42 15.69
CA GLY A 268 -17.48 11.37 16.77
C GLY A 268 -17.18 10.87 18.18
N ARG A 269 -16.88 9.58 18.40
CA ARG A 269 -16.49 9.08 19.73
C ARG A 269 -15.13 9.63 20.17
N ASP A 270 -14.20 9.83 19.23
CA ASP A 270 -12.97 10.57 19.44
C ASP A 270 -12.91 11.77 18.48
N PRO A 271 -12.94 13.02 18.99
CA PRO A 271 -12.90 14.21 18.15
C PRO A 271 -11.65 14.29 17.27
N PHE A 272 -10.49 13.85 17.78
CA PHE A 272 -9.24 13.91 17.03
C PHE A 272 -9.27 12.98 15.80
N SER A 273 -9.60 11.70 16.00
CA SER A 273 -9.71 10.73 14.91
C SER A 273 -10.78 11.12 13.89
N THR A 274 -11.89 11.70 14.35
CA THR A 274 -12.96 12.21 13.48
C THR A 274 -12.48 13.37 12.60
N ILE A 275 -11.80 14.36 13.18
CA ILE A 275 -11.26 15.51 12.43
C ILE A 275 -10.22 15.05 11.41
N VAL A 276 -9.30 14.18 11.82
CA VAL A 276 -8.26 13.64 10.92
C VAL A 276 -8.88 12.86 9.77
N PHE A 277 -9.89 12.02 10.04
CA PHE A 277 -10.62 11.29 8.99
C PHE A 277 -11.32 12.24 8.01
N LEU A 278 -12.06 13.23 8.51
CA LEU A 278 -12.75 14.23 7.67
C LEU A 278 -11.77 15.06 6.85
N MET A 279 -10.62 15.43 7.42
CA MET A 279 -9.54 16.12 6.69
C MET A 279 -9.00 15.25 5.54
N GLY A 280 -8.82 13.94 5.77
CA GLY A 280 -8.43 13.00 4.72
C GLY A 280 -9.47 12.88 3.61
N LEU A 281 -10.75 12.73 3.97
CA LEU A 281 -11.85 12.57 3.01
C LEU A 281 -12.05 13.85 2.17
N THR A 282 -12.14 15.00 2.83
CA THR A 282 -12.32 16.30 2.15
C THR A 282 -11.09 16.66 1.32
N GLY A 283 -9.88 16.36 1.81
CA GLY A 283 -8.64 16.50 1.07
C GLY A 283 -8.64 15.68 -0.22
N ALA A 284 -9.07 14.41 -0.16
CA ALA A 284 -9.15 13.52 -1.31
C ALA A 284 -10.20 13.97 -2.35
N LEU A 285 -11.37 14.42 -1.88
CA LEU A 285 -12.41 14.98 -2.76
C LEU A 285 -11.91 16.26 -3.45
N GLY A 286 -11.29 17.16 -2.68
CA GLY A 286 -10.72 18.40 -3.21
C GLY A 286 -9.56 18.15 -4.18
N SER A 287 -8.68 17.19 -3.88
CA SER A 287 -7.55 16.86 -4.75
C SER A 287 -8.02 16.26 -6.09
N ALA A 288 -9.05 15.40 -6.06
CA ALA A 288 -9.67 14.83 -7.25
C ALA A 288 -10.34 15.92 -8.11
N ALA A 289 -11.12 16.81 -7.48
CA ALA A 289 -11.74 17.95 -8.18
C ALA A 289 -10.69 18.87 -8.82
N ALA A 290 -9.62 19.22 -8.09
CA ALA A 290 -8.51 20.00 -8.62
C ALA A 290 -7.80 19.30 -9.78
N ALA A 291 -7.70 17.96 -9.74
CA ALA A 291 -7.09 17.18 -10.81
C ALA A 291 -7.93 17.18 -12.09
N PHE A 292 -9.26 17.05 -11.99
CA PHE A 292 -10.16 17.19 -13.14
C PHE A 292 -10.15 18.62 -13.70
N ALA A 293 -9.93 19.62 -12.86
CA ALA A 293 -9.68 21.01 -13.27
C ALA A 293 -8.25 21.28 -13.79
N ILE A 294 -7.41 20.25 -13.92
CA ILE A 294 -6.03 20.34 -14.44
C ILE A 294 -5.10 21.24 -13.58
N ARG A 295 -5.41 21.41 -12.29
CA ARG A 295 -4.64 22.26 -11.35
C ARG A 295 -3.56 21.48 -10.60
N LEU A 296 -2.46 21.13 -11.28
CA LEU A 296 -1.39 20.27 -10.76
C LEU A 296 -0.88 20.64 -9.34
N HIS A 297 -0.59 21.92 -9.08
CA HIS A 297 -0.07 22.34 -7.78
C HIS A 297 -1.09 22.18 -6.65
N THR A 298 -2.33 22.60 -6.90
CA THR A 298 -3.43 22.45 -5.95
C THR A 298 -3.70 20.97 -5.66
N THR A 299 -3.71 20.13 -6.71
CA THR A 299 -3.80 18.67 -6.56
C THR A 299 -2.68 18.12 -5.68
N GLY A 300 -1.42 18.55 -5.91
CA GLY A 300 -0.26 18.10 -5.13
C GLY A 300 -0.33 18.50 -3.65
N ILE A 301 -0.76 19.73 -3.35
CA ILE A 301 -0.91 20.21 -1.97
C ILE A 301 -2.02 19.45 -1.24
N LEU A 302 -3.20 19.33 -1.85
CA LEU A 302 -4.33 18.61 -1.25
C LEU A 302 -4.02 17.12 -1.09
N PHE A 303 -3.28 16.53 -2.03
CA PHE A 303 -2.76 15.17 -1.91
C PHE A 303 -1.81 15.01 -0.71
N ALA A 304 -0.90 15.96 -0.47
CA ALA A 304 0.00 15.90 0.68
C ALA A 304 -0.76 15.95 2.02
N ILE A 305 -1.76 16.84 2.12
CA ILE A 305 -2.67 16.90 3.29
C ILE A 305 -3.41 15.57 3.45
N THR A 306 -3.95 15.02 2.36
CA THR A 306 -4.67 13.75 2.34
C THR A 306 -3.80 12.61 2.83
N ILE A 307 -2.55 12.51 2.36
CA ILE A 307 -1.64 11.45 2.78
C ILE A 307 -1.29 11.55 4.26
N ALA A 308 -0.98 12.75 4.76
CA ALA A 308 -0.71 12.95 6.17
C ALA A 308 -1.90 12.50 7.04
N ALA A 309 -3.11 12.93 6.67
CA ALA A 309 -4.34 12.52 7.33
C ALA A 309 -4.59 11.00 7.25
N MET A 310 -4.33 10.36 6.11
CA MET A 310 -4.50 8.92 5.92
C MET A 310 -3.53 8.10 6.77
N ILE A 311 -2.29 8.54 6.91
CA ILE A 311 -1.29 7.85 7.75
C ILE A 311 -1.66 7.95 9.24
N LEU A 312 -2.12 9.13 9.68
CA LEU A 312 -2.62 9.32 11.04
C LEU A 312 -3.90 8.49 11.28
N THR A 313 -4.85 8.49 10.33
CA THR A 313 -6.06 7.65 10.41
C THR A 313 -5.69 6.16 10.52
N ARG A 314 -4.71 5.70 9.73
CA ARG A 314 -4.19 4.32 9.80
C ARG A 314 -3.57 4.04 11.18
N HIS A 315 -2.80 4.97 11.72
CA HIS A 315 -2.20 4.82 13.03
C HIS A 315 -3.26 4.74 14.13
N ASN A 316 -4.23 5.66 14.14
CA ASN A 316 -5.31 5.68 15.12
C ASN A 316 -6.13 4.38 15.05
N LEU A 317 -6.46 3.91 13.83
CA LEU A 317 -7.16 2.65 13.67
C LEU A 317 -6.37 1.48 14.28
N ARG A 318 -5.06 1.38 13.99
CA ARG A 318 -4.19 0.35 14.60
C ARG A 318 -4.22 0.42 16.12
N THR A 319 -4.13 1.62 16.71
CA THR A 319 -4.17 1.81 18.17
C THR A 319 -5.51 1.43 18.78
N VAL A 320 -6.61 1.50 18.03
CA VAL A 320 -7.93 1.03 18.52
C VAL A 320 -8.02 -0.51 18.51
N TYR A 321 -7.28 -1.18 17.61
CA TYR A 321 -7.22 -2.64 17.56
C TYR A 321 -6.28 -3.27 18.61
N LEU A 322 -5.24 -2.55 19.03
CA LEU A 322 -4.17 -3.05 19.91
C LEU A 322 -4.31 -2.52 21.33
#